data_AF-R7YPE5-F1
#
_entry.id   AF-R7YPE5-F1
#
_cell.length_a   1.000
_cell.length_b   1.000
_cell.length_c   1.000
_cell.angle_alpha   90.00
_cell.angle_beta   90.00
_cell.angle_gamma   90.00
#
_symmetry.space_group_name_H-M   'P 1'
#
loop_
_entity.id
_entity.type
_entity.pdbx_description
1 polymer ?
#
loop_
_entity_poly.entity_id
_entity_poly.type
_entity_poly.pdbx_seq_one_letter_code
_entity_poly.pdbx_strand_id
1 'polypeptide(L)'
;MIHHLWSLRLRALSPKLSTDASTAPEPHSQLFSSQFFSSQSSAATSDPDAPHPRQRKARHDYSTASTPRLIDTLALLYLAMLILRLPPSLADLLRWANSGALAYYRAIRAVPREMRHALPVQYAHALDPDALLRPDALRMAVQRLVGAYRRDFGLEVPGVNVPLVLWRYVGELGMPLDVYPAARRVGGLVEWSFGFPGAAVEMGKRRRVADSPEVQLMACVVVAVKMLFPFHEGEGGQKVQTDGKTGLVRVDWDEWESAQAEYEEALERPRRLGFEDAMRASEEDVFGMTDVQMDDYLDWYEDTWVEQEESAKAKGAHSTTSGRPARDEADRKNAHAQKLNAVQGAMKPRQQASEPRKQRNYRLYRTAEELAHDARAKRFYDVAATVAGLSLETLVKGVYLTESKLFQKMRDEKRRRVEEDLEEG
;
A
#
# COMPACT_ATOMS: atom_id res chain seq x y z
N MET A 1 -16.58 -16.08 -4.10
CA MET A 1 -16.01 -15.01 -4.95
C MET A 1 -14.57 -15.27 -5.38
N ILE A 2 -13.61 -15.46 -4.48
CA ILE A 2 -12.19 -15.69 -4.82
C ILE A 2 -12.02 -16.89 -5.77
N HIS A 3 -12.71 -18.01 -5.48
CA HIS A 3 -12.73 -19.19 -6.36
C HIS A 3 -13.18 -18.86 -7.79
N HIS A 4 -14.18 -17.99 -7.98
CA HIS A 4 -14.66 -17.61 -9.31
C HIS A 4 -13.65 -16.74 -10.08
N LEU A 5 -12.95 -15.84 -9.39
CA LEU A 5 -11.89 -15.05 -10.01
C LEU A 5 -10.73 -15.94 -10.46
N TRP A 6 -10.39 -16.97 -9.67
CA TRP A 6 -9.41 -17.99 -10.04
C TRP A 6 -9.88 -18.88 -11.19
N SER A 7 -11.15 -19.32 -11.20
CA SER A 7 -11.67 -20.12 -12.31
C SER A 7 -11.63 -19.37 -13.64
N LEU A 8 -11.92 -18.06 -13.63
CA LEU A 8 -11.78 -17.21 -14.82
C LEU A 8 -10.32 -17.16 -15.29
N ARG A 9 -9.39 -16.99 -14.36
CA ARG A 9 -7.95 -16.95 -14.67
C ARG A 9 -7.44 -18.29 -15.22
N LEU A 10 -7.85 -19.40 -14.62
CA LEU A 10 -7.50 -20.75 -15.09
C LEU A 10 -8.06 -21.01 -16.49
N ARG A 11 -9.28 -20.56 -16.78
CA ARG A 11 -9.83 -20.62 -18.15
C ARG A 11 -8.99 -19.85 -19.15
N ALA A 12 -8.47 -18.68 -18.78
CA ALA A 12 -7.58 -17.91 -19.65
C ALA A 12 -6.18 -18.57 -19.82
N LEU A 13 -5.74 -19.37 -18.85
CA LEU A 13 -4.46 -20.08 -18.88
C LEU A 13 -4.52 -21.45 -19.58
N SER A 14 -5.69 -22.09 -19.60
CA SER A 14 -5.93 -23.40 -20.22
C SER A 14 -5.34 -23.56 -21.64
N PRO A 15 -5.52 -22.62 -22.60
CA PRO A 15 -4.94 -22.79 -23.94
C PRO A 15 -3.41 -22.84 -23.96
N LYS A 16 -2.74 -22.16 -23.02
CA LYS A 16 -1.27 -22.19 -22.91
C LYS A 16 -0.78 -23.50 -22.29
N LEU A 17 -1.47 -23.98 -21.26
CA LEU A 17 -1.11 -25.24 -20.62
C LEU A 17 -1.18 -26.41 -21.59
N SER A 18 -2.18 -26.41 -22.49
CA SER A 18 -2.30 -27.41 -23.55
C SER A 18 -1.18 -27.33 -24.60
N THR A 19 -0.61 -26.15 -24.82
CA THR A 19 0.48 -25.92 -25.80
C THR A 19 1.84 -26.36 -25.24
N ASP A 20 2.10 -26.14 -23.95
CA ASP A 20 3.28 -26.68 -23.26
C ASP A 20 3.24 -28.23 -23.18
N ALA A 21 2.07 -28.80 -22.90
CA ALA A 21 1.90 -30.25 -22.83
C ALA A 21 2.11 -30.97 -24.18
N SER A 22 1.87 -30.28 -25.30
CA SER A 22 2.13 -30.79 -26.65
C SER A 22 3.55 -30.49 -27.17
N THR A 23 4.34 -29.75 -26.39
CA THR A 23 5.77 -29.47 -26.64
C THR A 23 6.62 -30.14 -25.57
N ALA A 24 6.38 -31.43 -25.30
CA ALA A 24 7.32 -32.26 -24.55
C ALA A 24 8.33 -32.87 -25.54
N PRO A 25 9.55 -32.33 -25.70
CA PRO A 25 10.61 -33.05 -26.35
C PRO A 25 11.18 -34.09 -25.36
N GLU A 26 11.51 -35.25 -25.91
CA GLU A 26 12.35 -36.33 -25.37
C GLU A 26 13.49 -35.83 -24.43
N PRO A 27 13.92 -36.67 -23.47
CA PRO A 27 14.90 -36.31 -22.46
C PRO A 27 16.31 -36.30 -23.04
N HIS A 28 16.63 -35.30 -23.86
CA HIS A 28 18.00 -34.99 -24.24
C HIS A 28 18.32 -33.55 -23.83
N SER A 29 19.06 -33.48 -22.72
CA SER A 29 20.04 -32.45 -22.40
C SER A 29 20.48 -31.66 -23.63
N GLN A 30 20.03 -30.39 -23.73
CA GLN A 30 20.82 -29.23 -24.16
C GLN A 30 19.95 -27.97 -24.26
N LEU A 31 20.41 -26.90 -23.59
CA LEU A 31 20.13 -25.48 -23.87
C LEU A 31 18.80 -24.86 -23.39
N PHE A 32 18.48 -25.01 -22.10
CA PHE A 32 17.69 -24.00 -21.37
C PHE A 32 18.64 -23.07 -20.58
N SER A 33 19.44 -22.27 -21.29
CA SER A 33 20.23 -21.18 -20.71
C SER A 33 20.61 -20.17 -21.78
N SER A 34 19.79 -19.13 -21.97
CA SER A 34 20.22 -17.81 -22.46
C SER A 34 19.04 -16.84 -22.72
N GLN A 35 18.18 -16.53 -21.74
CA GLN A 35 17.31 -15.34 -21.85
C GLN A 35 17.15 -14.50 -20.58
N PHE A 36 17.77 -14.87 -19.45
CA PHE A 36 17.64 -14.11 -18.20
C PHE A 36 18.87 -13.32 -17.76
N PHE A 37 19.92 -13.25 -18.58
CA PHE A 37 21.10 -12.43 -18.27
C PHE A 37 21.68 -11.76 -19.52
N SER A 38 21.51 -10.44 -19.65
CA SER A 38 22.38 -9.58 -20.45
C SER A 38 22.23 -8.13 -20.02
N SER A 39 22.95 -7.78 -18.96
CA SER A 39 23.57 -6.47 -18.82
C SER A 39 25.06 -6.68 -19.03
N GLN A 40 25.53 -6.49 -20.25
CA GLN A 40 26.91 -6.13 -20.54
C GLN A 40 26.95 -5.40 -21.89
N SER A 41 27.46 -4.19 -21.85
CA SER A 41 27.71 -3.32 -22.99
C SER A 41 29.01 -3.72 -23.69
N SER A 42 28.98 -3.85 -25.01
CA SER A 42 30.14 -3.58 -25.87
C SER A 42 29.70 -3.36 -27.31
N ALA A 43 30.38 -2.41 -27.95
CA ALA A 43 29.97 -1.68 -29.15
C ALA A 43 30.25 -2.40 -30.48
N ALA A 44 29.58 -1.88 -31.52
CA ALA A 44 29.82 -1.99 -32.97
C ALA A 44 29.63 -3.40 -33.58
N THR A 45 28.88 -3.59 -34.66
CA THR A 45 28.95 -2.89 -35.95
C THR A 45 27.57 -2.72 -36.62
N SER A 46 27.47 -1.65 -37.41
CA SER A 46 26.30 -1.21 -38.17
C SER A 46 26.03 -2.06 -39.42
N ASP A 47 24.77 -2.43 -39.65
CA ASP A 47 24.26 -2.73 -40.99
C ASP A 47 22.77 -2.33 -41.08
N PRO A 48 22.33 -1.43 -41.99
CA PRO A 48 21.01 -0.83 -41.93
C PRO A 48 20.14 -1.26 -43.12
N ASP A 49 19.66 -2.51 -43.20
CA ASP A 49 18.56 -2.83 -44.13
C ASP A 49 17.84 -4.16 -43.85
N ALA A 50 17.27 -4.28 -42.64
CA ALA A 50 16.27 -5.30 -42.35
C ALA A 50 15.12 -4.73 -41.53
N PRO A 51 13.84 -4.88 -41.95
CA PRO A 51 12.70 -4.50 -41.13
C PRO A 51 12.60 -5.46 -39.94
N HIS A 52 13.29 -5.14 -38.85
CA HIS A 52 13.16 -5.85 -37.59
C HIS A 52 11.74 -5.65 -37.03
N PRO A 53 11.00 -6.71 -36.69
CA PRO A 53 9.69 -6.59 -36.04
C PRO A 53 9.89 -5.99 -34.66
N ARG A 54 9.67 -4.68 -34.54
CA ARG A 54 9.71 -3.93 -33.29
C ARG A 54 8.69 -4.52 -32.29
N GLN A 55 9.22 -5.23 -31.29
CA GLN A 55 8.71 -5.28 -29.92
C GLN A 55 7.20 -5.55 -29.72
N ARG A 56 6.78 -6.79 -29.96
CA ARG A 56 5.54 -7.36 -29.36
C ARG A 56 5.75 -7.93 -27.95
N LYS A 57 6.94 -7.83 -27.35
CA LYS A 57 7.24 -8.39 -26.02
C LYS A 57 6.52 -7.67 -24.86
N ALA A 58 6.21 -6.39 -24.98
CA ALA A 58 5.59 -5.61 -23.88
C ALA A 58 4.09 -5.90 -23.66
N ARG A 59 3.39 -6.49 -24.64
CA ARG A 59 1.94 -6.77 -24.52
C ARG A 59 1.64 -8.03 -23.70
N HIS A 60 2.62 -8.93 -23.55
CA HIS A 60 2.38 -10.25 -22.96
C HIS A 60 2.42 -10.26 -21.43
N ASP A 61 3.10 -9.29 -20.81
CA ASP A 61 3.33 -9.27 -19.35
C ASP A 61 2.11 -8.78 -18.54
N TYR A 62 1.07 -8.33 -19.24
CA TYR A 62 -0.13 -7.76 -18.63
C TYR A 62 -1.41 -8.56 -18.88
N SER A 63 -1.36 -9.72 -19.54
CA SER A 63 -2.56 -10.53 -19.79
C SER A 63 -2.84 -11.48 -18.62
N THR A 64 -4.12 -11.80 -18.37
CA THR A 64 -4.52 -12.85 -17.43
C THR A 64 -4.04 -14.24 -17.86
N ALA A 65 -3.59 -14.38 -19.10
CA ALA A 65 -2.89 -15.56 -19.61
C ALA A 65 -1.40 -15.60 -19.21
N SER A 66 -0.88 -14.64 -18.44
CA SER A 66 0.49 -14.71 -17.89
C SER A 66 0.55 -15.61 -16.65
N THR A 67 1.71 -16.25 -16.42
CA THR A 67 1.92 -17.15 -15.28
C THR A 67 1.61 -16.42 -13.96
N PRO A 68 0.73 -16.99 -13.12
CA PRO A 68 0.33 -16.34 -11.87
C PRO A 68 1.50 -16.31 -10.88
N ARG A 69 1.69 -15.15 -10.24
CA ARG A 69 2.64 -15.01 -9.12
C ARG A 69 1.90 -15.16 -7.80
N LEU A 70 2.60 -15.53 -6.74
CA LEU A 70 2.00 -15.63 -5.41
C LEU A 70 1.42 -14.29 -4.92
N ILE A 71 2.06 -13.17 -5.20
CA ILE A 71 1.53 -11.81 -4.91
C ILE A 71 0.15 -11.59 -5.56
N ASP A 72 -0.11 -12.23 -6.70
CA ASP A 72 -1.40 -12.08 -7.36
C ASP A 72 -2.54 -12.76 -6.57
N THR A 73 -2.27 -13.73 -5.67
CA THR A 73 -3.30 -14.32 -4.81
C THR A 73 -3.84 -13.27 -3.83
N LEU A 74 -2.96 -12.49 -3.20
CA LEU A 74 -3.32 -11.39 -2.30
C LEU A 74 -4.02 -10.26 -3.05
N ALA A 75 -3.54 -9.95 -4.26
CA ALA A 75 -4.18 -8.93 -5.09
C ALA A 75 -5.58 -9.38 -5.57
N LEU A 76 -5.82 -10.67 -5.83
CA LEU A 76 -7.15 -11.22 -6.10
C LEU A 76 -8.04 -11.25 -4.86
N LEU A 77 -7.47 -11.53 -3.69
CA LEU A 77 -8.18 -11.42 -2.42
C LEU A 77 -8.68 -9.99 -2.21
N TYR A 78 -7.82 -8.99 -2.40
CA TYR A 78 -8.20 -7.58 -2.35
C TYR A 78 -9.30 -7.24 -3.37
N LEU A 79 -9.14 -7.69 -4.61
CA LEU A 79 -10.15 -7.48 -5.66
C LEU A 79 -11.51 -8.07 -5.28
N ALA A 80 -11.53 -9.28 -4.70
CA ALA A 80 -12.75 -9.91 -4.21
C ALA A 80 -13.40 -9.09 -3.09
N MET A 81 -12.61 -8.56 -2.16
CA MET A 81 -13.12 -7.71 -1.08
C MET A 81 -13.72 -6.40 -1.61
N LEU A 82 -13.12 -5.80 -2.64
CA LEU A 82 -13.67 -4.62 -3.31
C LEU A 82 -15.01 -4.91 -3.99
N ILE A 83 -15.12 -6.04 -4.69
CA ILE A 83 -16.38 -6.46 -5.34
C ILE A 83 -17.46 -6.69 -4.29
N LEU A 84 -17.10 -7.24 -3.12
CA LEU A 84 -18.00 -7.43 -1.98
C LEU A 84 -18.27 -6.14 -1.18
N ARG A 85 -17.70 -5.00 -1.57
CA ARG A 85 -17.83 -3.69 -0.88
C ARG A 85 -17.40 -3.71 0.59
N LEU A 86 -16.51 -4.62 0.96
CA LEU A 86 -15.94 -4.68 2.30
C LEU A 86 -14.98 -3.48 2.50
N PRO A 87 -14.77 -3.00 3.74
CA PRO A 87 -13.89 -1.88 4.05
C PRO A 87 -12.40 -2.19 4.39
N PRO A 88 -11.78 -3.36 4.09
CA PRO A 88 -10.37 -3.56 4.39
C PRO A 88 -9.48 -2.77 3.42
N SER A 89 -8.43 -2.17 3.96
CA SER A 89 -7.45 -1.42 3.19
C SER A 89 -6.33 -2.34 2.70
N LEU A 90 -5.52 -1.84 1.76
CA LEU A 90 -4.30 -2.54 1.34
C LEU A 90 -3.33 -2.79 2.50
N ALA A 91 -3.31 -1.87 3.48
CA ALA A 91 -2.49 -1.98 4.68
C ALA A 91 -2.84 -3.20 5.54
N ASP A 92 -4.12 -3.56 5.63
CA ASP A 92 -4.54 -4.74 6.39
C ASP A 92 -4.03 -6.03 5.77
N LEU A 93 -4.12 -6.15 4.44
CA LEU A 93 -3.59 -7.31 3.73
C LEU A 93 -2.08 -7.45 3.89
N LEU A 94 -1.37 -6.32 3.82
CA LEU A 94 0.07 -6.29 4.07
C LEU A 94 0.37 -6.74 5.51
N ARG A 95 -0.35 -6.19 6.48
CA ARG A 95 -0.21 -6.54 7.89
C ARG A 95 -0.54 -8.01 8.15
N TRP A 96 -1.60 -8.55 7.56
CA TRP A 96 -1.97 -9.96 7.74
C TRP A 96 -0.99 -10.91 7.06
N ALA A 97 -0.47 -10.55 5.88
CA ALA A 97 0.58 -11.33 5.25
C ALA A 97 1.85 -11.31 6.09
N ASN A 98 2.30 -10.12 6.49
CA ASN A 98 3.56 -9.91 7.20
C ASN A 98 3.53 -10.35 8.67
N SER A 99 2.36 -10.40 9.32
CA SER A 99 2.19 -11.02 10.65
C SER A 99 2.13 -12.56 10.61
N GLY A 100 2.15 -13.18 9.43
CA GLY A 100 1.97 -14.62 9.26
C GLY A 100 0.53 -15.12 9.46
N ALA A 101 -0.43 -14.22 9.65
CA ALA A 101 -1.86 -14.58 9.78
C ALA A 101 -2.45 -15.13 8.47
N LEU A 102 -1.89 -14.74 7.32
CA LEU A 102 -2.16 -15.33 6.02
C LEU A 102 -1.02 -16.26 5.62
N ALA A 103 -1.37 -17.43 5.09
CA ALA A 103 -0.44 -18.41 4.50
C ALA A 103 0.15 -17.90 3.16
N TYR A 104 0.91 -16.81 3.23
CA TYR A 104 1.61 -16.20 2.11
C TYR A 104 3.08 -16.61 2.09
N TYR A 105 3.78 -16.45 3.20
CA TYR A 105 5.11 -17.01 3.36
C TYR A 105 4.98 -18.53 3.50
N ARG A 106 5.85 -19.29 2.82
CA ARG A 106 5.81 -20.76 2.80
C ARG A 106 4.48 -21.37 2.39
N ALA A 107 3.81 -20.78 1.39
CA ALA A 107 2.56 -21.31 0.85
C ALA A 107 2.70 -22.76 0.34
N ILE A 108 3.93 -23.20 0.02
CA ILE A 108 4.25 -24.59 -0.33
C ILE A 108 3.81 -25.61 0.75
N ARG A 109 3.71 -25.20 2.03
CA ARG A 109 3.26 -26.08 3.12
C ARG A 109 1.78 -26.42 3.03
N ALA A 110 0.97 -25.49 2.52
CA ALA A 110 -0.45 -25.71 2.30
C ALA A 110 -0.75 -26.63 1.09
N VAL A 111 0.25 -26.88 0.24
CA VAL A 111 0.13 -27.78 -0.91
C VAL A 111 0.30 -29.24 -0.45
N PRO A 112 -0.60 -30.17 -0.87
CA PRO A 112 -0.47 -31.59 -0.58
C PRO A 112 0.90 -32.15 -0.99
N ARG A 113 1.42 -33.10 -0.20
CA ARG A 113 2.77 -33.67 -0.40
C ARG A 113 2.97 -34.28 -1.78
N GLU A 114 1.99 -35.04 -2.27
CA GLU A 114 2.05 -35.66 -3.60
C GLU A 114 2.29 -34.62 -4.70
N MET A 115 1.58 -33.49 -4.63
CA MET A 115 1.73 -32.38 -5.57
C MET A 115 3.06 -31.65 -5.38
N ARG A 116 3.54 -31.52 -4.14
CA ARG A 116 4.82 -30.88 -3.82
C ARG A 116 5.99 -31.64 -4.45
N HIS A 117 6.00 -32.97 -4.38
CA HIS A 117 7.06 -33.79 -4.98
C HIS A 117 7.02 -33.79 -6.51
N ALA A 118 5.84 -33.65 -7.10
CA ALA A 118 5.68 -33.55 -8.55
C ALA A 118 6.01 -32.15 -9.10
N LEU A 119 6.17 -31.14 -8.23
CA LEU A 119 6.33 -29.76 -8.65
C LEU A 119 7.81 -29.47 -9.02
N PRO A 120 8.07 -28.89 -10.20
CA PRO A 120 9.40 -28.41 -10.54
C PRO A 120 9.93 -27.37 -9.53
N VAL A 121 11.24 -27.39 -9.29
CA VAL A 121 11.94 -26.53 -8.31
C VAL A 121 11.63 -25.05 -8.51
N GLN A 122 11.51 -24.59 -9.76
CA GLN A 122 11.19 -23.18 -10.08
C GLN A 122 9.83 -22.74 -9.52
N TYR A 123 8.81 -23.60 -9.59
CA TYR A 123 7.48 -23.29 -9.06
C TYR A 123 7.42 -23.48 -7.54
N ALA A 124 8.24 -24.39 -6.99
CA ALA A 124 8.40 -24.51 -5.55
C ALA A 124 8.95 -23.20 -4.95
N HIS A 125 10.02 -22.63 -5.52
CA HIS A 125 10.53 -21.32 -5.11
C HIS A 125 9.53 -20.18 -5.35
N ALA A 126 8.70 -20.25 -6.39
CA ALA A 126 7.68 -19.22 -6.62
C ALA A 126 6.57 -19.20 -5.55
N LEU A 127 6.38 -20.31 -4.83
CA LEU A 127 5.43 -20.46 -3.72
C LEU A 127 6.06 -20.14 -2.36
N ASP A 128 7.36 -19.86 -2.31
CA ASP A 128 8.07 -19.52 -1.08
C ASP A 128 8.89 -18.22 -1.27
N PRO A 129 8.28 -17.05 -1.05
CA PRO A 129 8.98 -15.79 -1.18
C PRO A 129 9.89 -15.54 0.03
N ASP A 130 11.20 -15.45 -0.20
CA ASP A 130 12.18 -15.17 0.85
C ASP A 130 12.15 -13.72 1.37
N ALA A 131 11.59 -12.79 0.59
CA ALA A 131 11.58 -11.37 0.91
C ALA A 131 10.22 -10.89 1.41
N LEU A 132 10.25 -10.02 2.43
CA LEU A 132 9.05 -9.36 2.95
C LEU A 132 8.30 -8.60 1.85
N LEU A 133 6.97 -8.68 1.90
CA LEU A 133 6.09 -8.08 0.93
C LEU A 133 6.15 -6.56 1.04
N ARG A 134 6.70 -5.93 -0.01
CA ARG A 134 6.75 -4.47 -0.10
C ARG A 134 5.37 -3.90 -0.44
N PRO A 135 4.95 -2.78 0.18
CA PRO A 135 3.65 -2.16 -0.10
C PRO A 135 3.44 -1.81 -1.59
N ASP A 136 4.50 -1.32 -2.23
CA ASP A 136 4.46 -0.97 -3.65
C ASP A 136 4.31 -2.18 -4.57
N ALA A 137 4.88 -3.32 -4.21
CA ALA A 137 4.76 -4.54 -5.00
C ALA A 137 3.30 -5.02 -5.02
N LEU A 138 2.62 -5.00 -3.88
CA LEU A 138 1.22 -5.39 -3.78
C LEU A 138 0.31 -4.40 -4.53
N ARG A 139 0.50 -3.10 -4.34
CA ARG A 139 -0.25 -2.06 -5.07
C ARG A 139 -0.13 -2.22 -6.58
N MET A 140 1.09 -2.41 -7.09
CA MET A 140 1.35 -2.60 -8.52
C MET A 140 0.72 -3.89 -9.03
N ALA A 141 0.75 -4.97 -8.25
CA ALA A 141 0.08 -6.23 -8.57
C ALA A 141 -1.44 -6.05 -8.66
N VAL A 142 -2.07 -5.34 -7.72
CA VAL A 142 -3.51 -5.01 -7.76
C VAL A 142 -3.85 -4.23 -9.02
N GLN A 143 -3.13 -3.13 -9.30
CA GLN A 143 -3.36 -2.36 -10.52
C GLN A 143 -3.20 -3.24 -11.77
N ARG A 144 -2.24 -4.19 -11.75
CA ARG A 144 -1.97 -5.10 -12.88
C ARG A 144 -3.15 -6.02 -13.12
N LEU A 145 -3.65 -6.65 -12.06
CA LEU A 145 -4.80 -7.52 -12.16
C LEU A 145 -6.06 -6.78 -12.55
N VAL A 146 -6.34 -5.60 -11.99
CA VAL A 146 -7.51 -4.79 -12.38
C VAL A 146 -7.50 -4.51 -13.89
N GLY A 147 -6.37 -4.02 -14.43
CA GLY A 147 -6.25 -3.76 -15.87
C GLY A 147 -6.23 -5.02 -16.74
N ALA A 148 -5.82 -6.17 -16.20
CA ALA A 148 -5.88 -7.46 -16.90
C ALA A 148 -7.32 -8.00 -16.96
N TYR A 149 -8.02 -8.06 -15.82
CA TYR A 149 -9.40 -8.53 -15.74
C TYR A 149 -10.39 -7.62 -16.49
N ARG A 150 -10.13 -6.32 -16.53
CA ARG A 150 -10.89 -5.37 -17.35
C ARG A 150 -10.75 -5.65 -18.84
N ARG A 151 -9.53 -5.91 -19.32
CA ARG A 151 -9.28 -6.17 -20.75
C ARG A 151 -9.76 -7.55 -21.18
N ASP A 152 -9.54 -8.56 -20.36
CA ASP A 152 -9.75 -9.95 -20.75
C ASP A 152 -11.18 -10.43 -20.46
N PHE A 153 -11.86 -9.87 -19.44
CA PHE A 153 -13.21 -10.26 -19.04
C PHE A 153 -14.23 -9.11 -19.00
N GLY A 154 -13.82 -7.86 -19.26
CA GLY A 154 -14.73 -6.70 -19.15
C GLY A 154 -15.14 -6.38 -17.71
N LEU A 155 -14.42 -6.86 -16.70
CA LEU A 155 -14.82 -6.74 -15.29
C LEU A 155 -14.62 -5.32 -14.76
N GLU A 156 -15.71 -4.59 -14.53
CA GLU A 156 -15.66 -3.29 -13.87
C GLU A 156 -15.56 -3.43 -12.35
N VAL A 157 -14.39 -3.11 -11.83
CA VAL A 157 -14.13 -3.09 -10.39
C VAL A 157 -14.74 -1.83 -9.78
N PRO A 158 -15.60 -1.95 -8.75
CA PRO A 158 -16.15 -0.80 -8.06
C PRO A 158 -15.05 0.01 -7.35
N GLY A 159 -15.33 1.30 -7.13
CA GLY A 159 -14.49 2.16 -6.29
C GLY A 159 -14.46 1.72 -4.83
N VAL A 160 -13.45 2.19 -4.11
CA VAL A 160 -13.27 1.92 -2.67
C VAL A 160 -14.43 2.51 -1.87
N ASN A 161 -14.77 1.90 -0.73
CA ASN A 161 -15.79 2.42 0.16
C ASN A 161 -15.30 3.69 0.89
N VAL A 162 -15.38 4.83 0.21
CA VAL A 162 -14.81 6.11 0.66
C VAL A 162 -15.21 6.49 2.08
N PRO A 163 -16.51 6.48 2.49
CA PRO A 163 -16.89 6.90 3.84
C PRO A 163 -16.21 6.09 4.96
N LEU A 164 -16.18 4.76 4.84
CA LEU A 164 -15.65 3.90 5.88
C LEU A 164 -14.12 3.96 5.94
N VAL A 165 -13.46 3.92 4.79
CA VAL A 165 -12.00 3.97 4.72
C VAL A 165 -11.49 5.35 5.14
N LEU A 166 -12.19 6.43 4.76
CA LEU A 166 -11.83 7.78 5.19
C LEU A 166 -12.00 7.98 6.70
N TRP A 167 -13.12 7.51 7.26
CA TRP A 167 -13.34 7.55 8.71
C TRP A 167 -12.21 6.83 9.45
N ARG A 168 -11.83 5.66 8.94
CA ARG A 168 -10.74 4.87 9.49
C ARG A 168 -9.40 5.57 9.39
N TYR A 169 -9.05 6.18 8.27
CA TYR A 169 -7.80 6.93 8.12
C TYR A 169 -7.72 8.13 9.07
N VAL A 170 -8.82 8.88 9.24
CA VAL A 170 -8.88 9.98 10.20
C VAL A 170 -8.71 9.46 11.64
N GLY A 171 -9.37 8.35 11.97
CA GLY A 171 -9.23 7.68 13.26
C GLY A 171 -7.80 7.21 13.52
N GLU A 172 -7.22 6.40 12.63
CA GLU A 172 -5.86 5.87 12.76
C GLU A 172 -4.79 6.97 12.87
N LEU A 173 -4.97 8.11 12.19
CA LEU A 173 -4.08 9.27 12.31
C LEU A 173 -4.29 10.07 13.61
N GLY A 174 -5.40 9.85 14.33
CA GLY A 174 -5.76 10.59 15.53
C GLY A 174 -6.28 12.00 15.23
N MET A 175 -6.75 12.25 14.01
CA MET A 175 -7.12 13.60 13.58
C MET A 175 -8.54 13.99 14.03
N PRO A 176 -8.84 15.30 14.19
CA PRO A 176 -10.20 15.77 14.45
C PRO A 176 -11.18 15.39 13.34
N LEU A 177 -12.46 15.21 13.70
CA LEU A 177 -13.51 14.89 12.72
C LEU A 177 -13.66 15.95 11.61
N ASP A 178 -13.20 17.18 11.82
CA ASP A 178 -13.18 18.26 10.82
C ASP A 178 -12.41 17.88 9.53
N VAL A 179 -11.43 16.97 9.65
CA VAL A 179 -10.65 16.48 8.51
C VAL A 179 -11.52 15.65 7.56
N TYR A 180 -12.52 14.93 8.08
CA TYR A 180 -13.39 14.08 7.26
C TYR A 180 -14.17 14.85 6.18
N PRO A 181 -14.98 15.89 6.51
CA PRO A 181 -15.68 16.67 5.49
C PRO A 181 -14.72 17.50 4.64
N ALA A 182 -13.56 17.91 5.17
CA ALA A 182 -12.56 18.63 4.40
C ALA A 182 -11.93 17.75 3.31
N ALA A 183 -11.53 16.52 3.64
CA ALA A 183 -10.97 15.56 2.69
C ALA A 183 -11.98 15.20 1.59
N ARG A 184 -13.28 15.05 1.93
CA ARG A 184 -14.33 14.84 0.91
C ARG A 184 -14.48 16.04 -0.02
N ARG A 185 -14.40 17.27 0.50
CA ARG A 185 -14.45 18.49 -0.31
C ARG A 185 -13.25 18.58 -1.24
N VAL A 186 -12.04 18.30 -0.75
CA VAL A 186 -10.83 18.25 -1.59
C VAL A 186 -10.99 17.22 -2.71
N GLY A 187 -11.50 16.02 -2.38
CA GLY A 187 -11.81 14.98 -3.36
C GLY A 187 -12.78 15.42 -4.45
N GLY A 188 -13.87 16.09 -4.06
CA GLY A 188 -14.86 16.65 -4.98
C GLY A 188 -14.29 17.77 -5.86
N LEU A 189 -13.50 18.68 -5.29
CA LEU A 189 -12.85 19.75 -6.04
C LEU A 189 -11.89 19.20 -7.09
N VAL A 190 -11.08 18.20 -6.73
CA VAL A 190 -10.12 17.59 -7.66
C VAL A 190 -10.78 16.60 -8.63
N GLU A 191 -12.08 16.30 -8.45
CA GLU A 191 -12.86 15.31 -9.23
C GLU A 191 -12.22 13.92 -9.22
N TRP A 192 -11.73 13.49 -8.06
CA TRP A 192 -11.27 12.11 -7.91
C TRP A 192 -12.47 11.16 -7.86
N SER A 193 -12.42 10.11 -8.69
CA SER A 193 -13.45 9.07 -8.72
C SER A 193 -13.29 8.03 -7.61
N PHE A 194 -12.16 8.03 -6.88
CA PHE A 194 -11.83 7.03 -5.84
C PHE A 194 -11.96 5.57 -6.30
N GLY A 195 -11.77 5.35 -7.60
CA GLY A 195 -11.78 4.04 -8.24
C GLY A 195 -10.62 3.91 -9.22
N PHE A 196 -10.43 2.69 -9.73
CA PHE A 196 -9.41 2.43 -10.72
C PHE A 196 -9.80 3.04 -12.09
N PRO A 197 -8.86 3.70 -12.80
CA PRO A 197 -9.17 4.38 -14.07
C PRO A 197 -9.65 3.42 -15.15
N GLY A 198 -10.64 3.84 -15.96
CA GLY A 198 -11.26 3.01 -16.99
C GLY A 198 -10.30 2.62 -18.14
N ALA A 199 -10.66 1.58 -18.90
CA ALA A 199 -9.83 0.99 -19.95
C ALA A 199 -9.39 1.99 -21.05
N ALA A 200 -10.22 2.99 -21.37
CA ALA A 200 -9.90 4.05 -22.32
C ALA A 200 -8.74 4.96 -21.85
N VAL A 201 -8.58 5.12 -20.54
CA VAL A 201 -7.49 5.91 -19.94
C VAL A 201 -6.18 5.10 -19.89
N GLU A 202 -6.27 3.76 -19.81
CA GLU A 202 -5.12 2.86 -19.67
C GLU A 202 -4.44 2.48 -21.00
N MET A 203 -5.16 2.47 -22.13
CA MET A 203 -4.63 1.96 -23.42
C MET A 203 -3.42 2.73 -23.99
N GLY A 204 -3.07 3.91 -23.46
CA GLY A 204 -1.96 4.73 -23.98
C GLY A 204 -1.09 5.42 -22.95
N LYS A 205 -1.35 5.28 -21.64
CA LYS A 205 -0.61 6.01 -20.59
C LYS A 205 0.09 5.03 -19.64
N ARG A 206 1.34 5.34 -19.28
CA ARG A 206 2.02 4.67 -18.17
C ARG A 206 1.19 4.87 -16.90
N ARG A 207 1.02 3.80 -16.13
CA ARG A 207 0.31 3.80 -14.85
C ARG A 207 0.90 4.84 -13.92
N ARG A 208 0.06 5.75 -13.45
CA ARG A 208 0.45 6.82 -12.54
C ARG A 208 0.21 6.39 -11.11
N VAL A 209 0.98 6.97 -10.20
CA VAL A 209 0.79 6.81 -8.76
C VAL A 209 -0.62 7.21 -8.33
N ALA A 210 -1.17 8.24 -8.97
CA ALA A 210 -2.53 8.73 -8.73
C ALA A 210 -3.64 7.81 -9.26
N ASP A 211 -3.34 6.71 -9.96
CA ASP A 211 -4.36 5.77 -10.46
C ASP A 211 -4.85 4.80 -9.37
N SER A 212 -4.16 4.76 -8.22
CA SER A 212 -4.57 3.96 -7.07
C SER A 212 -5.58 4.74 -6.21
N PRO A 213 -6.75 4.18 -5.89
CA PRO A 213 -7.76 4.86 -5.08
C PRO A 213 -7.29 5.11 -3.64
N GLU A 214 -6.48 4.21 -3.07
CA GLU A 214 -5.90 4.38 -1.73
C GLU A 214 -4.96 5.58 -1.64
N VAL A 215 -4.15 5.78 -2.69
CA VAL A 215 -3.26 6.94 -2.80
C VAL A 215 -4.08 8.22 -2.95
N GLN A 216 -5.13 8.22 -3.78
CA GLN A 216 -6.02 9.38 -3.93
C GLN A 216 -6.67 9.75 -2.60
N LEU A 217 -7.17 8.76 -1.86
CA LEU A 217 -7.89 8.99 -0.61
C LEU A 217 -6.96 9.51 0.49
N MET A 218 -5.82 8.85 0.72
CA MET A 218 -4.86 9.30 1.72
C MET A 218 -4.25 10.66 1.34
N ALA A 219 -4.00 10.91 0.05
CA ALA A 219 -3.55 12.23 -0.39
C ALA A 219 -4.58 13.33 -0.09
N CYS A 220 -5.87 13.08 -0.29
CA CYS A 220 -6.93 14.03 0.10
C CYS A 220 -6.95 14.30 1.60
N VAL A 221 -6.70 13.29 2.44
CA VAL A 221 -6.59 13.43 3.90
C VAL A 221 -5.39 14.32 4.26
N VAL A 222 -4.20 14.01 3.74
CA VAL A 222 -2.98 14.78 4.02
C VAL A 222 -3.14 16.24 3.56
N VAL A 223 -3.70 16.48 2.38
CA VAL A 223 -3.97 17.84 1.89
C VAL A 223 -4.98 18.55 2.80
N ALA A 224 -6.04 17.88 3.23
CA ALA A 224 -7.02 18.46 4.15
C ALA A 224 -6.38 18.82 5.51
N VAL A 225 -5.58 17.91 6.08
CA VAL A 225 -4.83 18.16 7.32
C VAL A 225 -3.92 19.36 7.16
N LYS A 226 -3.13 19.41 6.09
CA LYS A 226 -2.20 20.52 5.82
C LYS A 226 -2.89 21.87 5.61
N MET A 227 -4.12 21.88 5.06
CA MET A 227 -4.93 23.08 4.87
C MET A 227 -5.57 23.57 6.19
N LEU A 228 -6.05 22.66 7.03
CA LEU A 228 -6.68 22.98 8.32
C LEU A 228 -5.63 23.30 9.40
N PHE A 229 -4.63 22.43 9.50
CA PHE A 229 -3.57 22.41 10.50
C PHE A 229 -2.21 22.51 9.78
N PRO A 230 -1.70 23.72 9.53
CA PRO A 230 -0.39 23.86 8.89
C PRO A 230 0.72 23.31 9.82
N PHE A 231 1.68 22.59 9.24
CA PHE A 231 2.87 22.11 9.94
C PHE A 231 3.86 23.25 10.27
N HIS A 232 3.75 24.37 9.55
CA HIS A 232 4.66 25.51 9.64
C HIS A 232 3.91 26.84 9.74
N GLU A 233 4.49 27.78 10.50
CA GLU A 233 4.10 29.20 10.51
C GLU A 233 5.12 30.12 9.79
N GLY A 234 6.14 29.55 9.12
CA GLY A 234 7.27 30.28 8.53
C GLY A 234 7.10 30.82 7.10
N GLU A 235 8.06 31.66 6.69
CA GLU A 235 8.14 32.30 5.36
C GLU A 235 8.72 31.35 4.30
N GLY A 236 8.02 31.15 3.17
CA GLY A 236 8.54 30.33 2.05
C GLY A 236 7.52 29.45 1.30
N GLY A 237 6.24 29.50 1.66
CA GLY A 237 5.16 28.78 0.97
C GLY A 237 4.33 29.65 0.03
N GLN A 238 3.54 29.02 -0.84
CA GLN A 238 2.54 29.71 -1.64
C GLN A 238 1.51 30.36 -0.71
N LYS A 239 1.28 31.67 -0.86
CA LYS A 239 0.32 32.41 -0.04
C LYS A 239 -1.10 31.94 -0.36
N VAL A 240 -1.67 31.12 0.53
CA VAL A 240 -3.07 30.74 0.47
C VAL A 240 -3.83 31.68 1.39
N GLN A 241 -4.76 32.44 0.80
CA GLN A 241 -5.72 33.22 1.56
C GLN A 241 -6.76 32.24 2.11
N THR A 242 -6.50 31.75 3.31
CA THR A 242 -7.49 31.00 4.08
C THR A 242 -8.31 32.02 4.86
N ASP A 243 -9.64 31.94 4.80
CA ASP A 243 -10.46 32.70 5.75
C ASP A 243 -10.03 32.29 7.16
N GLY A 244 -9.73 33.26 8.02
CA GLY A 244 -9.22 33.02 9.38
C GLY A 244 -10.16 32.21 10.30
N LYS A 245 -11.31 31.78 9.77
CA LYS A 245 -12.33 30.94 10.41
C LYS A 245 -12.11 29.43 10.22
N THR A 246 -11.05 29.02 9.53
CA THR A 246 -10.89 27.60 9.18
C THR A 246 -10.28 26.81 10.34
N GLY A 247 -11.06 25.89 10.90
CA GLY A 247 -10.72 25.04 12.05
C GLY A 247 -11.10 25.65 13.40
N LEU A 248 -12.00 24.99 14.15
CA LEU A 248 -12.36 25.38 15.52
C LEU A 248 -11.27 25.02 16.53
N VAL A 249 -10.34 24.15 16.14
CA VAL A 249 -9.36 23.51 17.01
C VAL A 249 -7.95 23.75 16.46
N ARG A 250 -6.96 23.89 17.36
CA ARG A 250 -5.53 23.85 17.03
C ARG A 250 -4.95 22.53 17.53
N VAL A 251 -4.28 21.81 16.64
CA VAL A 251 -3.53 20.60 16.96
C VAL A 251 -2.13 21.02 17.42
N ASP A 252 -1.70 20.50 18.56
CA ASP A 252 -0.31 20.58 19.00
C ASP A 252 0.47 19.41 18.39
N TRP A 253 1.42 19.71 17.51
CA TRP A 253 2.14 18.68 16.75
C TRP A 253 3.15 17.91 17.60
N ASP A 254 3.68 18.52 18.66
CA ASP A 254 4.66 17.87 19.54
C ASP A 254 3.97 16.87 20.47
N GLU A 255 2.76 17.22 20.96
CA GLU A 255 1.91 16.30 21.72
C GLU A 255 1.37 15.17 20.82
N TRP A 256 1.03 15.48 19.57
CA TRP A 256 0.65 14.45 18.59
C TRP A 256 1.80 13.47 18.31
N GLU A 257 3.02 13.96 18.10
CA GLU A 257 4.20 13.11 17.87
C GLU A 257 4.50 12.24 19.09
N SER A 258 4.38 12.79 20.30
CA SER A 258 4.57 12.04 21.54
C SER A 258 3.52 10.94 21.72
N ALA A 259 2.23 11.25 21.50
CA ALA A 259 1.15 10.27 21.57
C ALA A 259 1.27 9.19 20.49
N GLN A 260 1.81 9.54 19.32
CA GLN A 260 2.12 8.59 18.25
C GLN A 260 3.27 7.65 18.65
N ALA A 261 4.35 8.21 19.22
CA ALA A 261 5.47 7.41 19.71
C ALA A 261 5.05 6.46 20.84
N GLU A 262 4.20 6.91 21.77
CA GLU A 262 3.64 6.05 22.82
C GLU A 262 2.77 4.92 22.25
N TYR A 263 2.03 5.18 21.16
CA TYR A 263 1.25 4.17 20.48
C TYR A 263 2.12 3.14 19.77
N GLU A 264 3.18 3.58 19.09
CA GLU A 264 4.17 2.70 18.46
C GLU A 264 4.88 1.87 19.52
N GLU A 265 5.31 2.49 20.61
CA GLU A 265 5.92 1.79 21.73
C GLU A 265 4.92 0.83 22.38
N ALA A 266 3.65 1.17 22.54
CA ALA A 266 2.63 0.25 23.05
C ALA A 266 2.43 -0.98 22.15
N LEU A 267 2.63 -0.81 20.84
CA LEU A 267 2.60 -1.88 19.87
C LEU A 267 3.86 -2.77 19.93
N GLU A 268 5.00 -2.18 20.30
CA GLU A 268 6.30 -2.83 20.52
C GLU A 268 6.53 -3.33 21.97
N ARG A 269 5.70 -2.90 22.93
CA ARG A 269 5.81 -3.19 24.37
C ARG A 269 5.53 -4.63 24.76
N PRO A 270 4.84 -5.50 24.00
CA PRO A 270 5.27 -6.88 24.06
C PRO A 270 6.62 -6.89 23.35
N ARG A 271 7.74 -6.96 24.12
CA ARG A 271 9.11 -7.26 23.62
C ARG A 271 9.19 -8.65 22.94
N ARG A 272 8.18 -8.97 22.15
CA ARG A 272 7.96 -10.22 21.45
C ARG A 272 8.36 -10.00 20.02
N LEU A 273 9.17 -10.90 19.50
CA LEU A 273 9.63 -10.79 18.13
C LEU A 273 8.44 -11.04 17.20
N GLY A 274 8.02 -10.02 16.44
CA GLY A 274 6.97 -10.18 15.45
C GLY A 274 7.42 -11.11 14.31
N PHE A 275 6.47 -11.71 13.57
CA PHE A 275 6.81 -12.52 12.40
C PHE A 275 7.72 -11.77 11.40
N GLU A 276 7.48 -10.47 11.22
CA GLU A 276 8.29 -9.60 10.35
C GLU A 276 9.73 -9.50 10.80
N ASP A 277 9.94 -9.32 12.11
CA ASP A 277 11.25 -9.13 12.71
C ASP A 277 11.99 -10.47 12.79
N ALA A 278 11.28 -11.56 13.08
CA ALA A 278 11.83 -12.92 13.06
C ALA A 278 12.28 -13.35 11.65
N MET A 279 11.52 -12.97 10.61
CA MET A 279 11.90 -13.21 9.22
C MET A 279 13.07 -12.33 8.76
N ARG A 280 13.22 -11.12 9.34
CA ARG A 280 14.33 -10.20 9.03
C ARG A 280 15.60 -10.52 9.83
N ALA A 281 15.47 -11.18 10.98
CA ALA A 281 16.57 -11.45 11.89
C ALA A 281 17.74 -12.12 11.17
N SER A 282 18.88 -11.46 11.21
CA SER A 282 20.14 -12.00 10.71
C SER A 282 20.88 -12.78 11.81
N GLU A 283 21.88 -13.56 11.45
CA GLU A 283 22.70 -14.31 12.42
C GLU A 283 23.35 -13.38 13.46
N GLU A 284 23.65 -12.12 13.09
CA GLU A 284 24.23 -11.12 13.99
C GLU A 284 23.21 -10.64 15.04
N ASP A 285 21.94 -10.51 14.65
CA ASP A 285 20.87 -10.02 15.53
C ASP A 285 20.52 -11.04 16.62
N VAL A 286 20.69 -12.33 16.36
CA VAL A 286 20.44 -13.43 17.32
C VAL A 286 21.26 -13.25 18.60
N PHE A 287 22.47 -12.68 18.50
CA PHE A 287 23.32 -12.44 19.67
C PHE A 287 22.87 -11.24 20.53
N GLY A 288 22.08 -10.33 19.96
CA GLY A 288 21.54 -9.15 20.67
C GLY A 288 20.13 -9.37 21.25
N MET A 289 19.50 -10.52 20.97
CA MET A 289 18.16 -10.82 21.45
C MET A 289 18.13 -11.07 22.96
N THR A 290 17.08 -10.57 23.61
CA THR A 290 16.76 -10.94 24.99
C THR A 290 16.22 -12.38 25.05
N ASP A 291 16.30 -13.03 26.22
CA ASP A 291 15.81 -14.40 26.42
C ASP A 291 14.35 -14.59 25.93
N VAL A 292 13.48 -13.60 26.18
CA VAL A 292 12.08 -13.63 25.73
C VAL A 292 11.97 -13.55 24.20
N GLN A 293 12.79 -12.72 23.56
CA GLN A 293 12.81 -12.60 22.10
C GLN A 293 13.37 -13.86 21.43
N MET A 294 14.34 -14.52 22.09
CA MET A 294 14.88 -15.79 21.65
C MET A 294 13.82 -16.89 21.73
N ASP A 295 13.08 -16.99 22.84
CA ASP A 295 11.97 -17.93 22.98
C ASP A 295 10.90 -17.70 21.91
N ASP A 296 10.52 -16.44 21.66
CA ASP A 296 9.57 -16.09 20.59
C ASP A 296 10.12 -16.42 19.18
N TYR A 297 11.42 -16.23 18.94
CA TYR A 297 12.08 -16.62 17.70
C TYR A 297 12.05 -18.14 17.51
N LEU A 298 12.33 -18.91 18.56
CA LEU A 298 12.30 -20.38 18.53
C LEU A 298 10.87 -20.90 18.32
N ASP A 299 9.87 -20.29 18.96
CA ASP A 299 8.46 -20.59 18.74
C ASP A 299 8.04 -20.32 17.28
N TRP A 300 8.46 -19.17 16.73
CA TRP A 300 8.24 -18.84 15.33
C TRP A 300 8.95 -19.84 14.41
N TYR A 301 10.18 -20.23 14.74
CA TYR A 301 10.96 -21.17 13.96
C TYR A 301 10.31 -22.56 13.98
N GLU A 302 9.82 -23.02 15.13
CA GLU A 302 9.08 -24.28 15.24
C GLU A 302 7.82 -24.25 14.36
N ASP A 303 7.00 -23.21 14.49
CA ASP A 303 5.75 -23.11 13.74
C ASP A 303 6.01 -22.99 12.23
N THR A 304 7.05 -22.25 11.85
CA THR A 304 7.39 -21.96 10.45
C THR A 304 8.12 -23.12 9.78
N TRP A 305 9.16 -23.69 10.41
CA TRP A 305 10.13 -24.63 9.81
C TRP A 305 9.96 -26.09 10.16
N VAL A 306 9.42 -26.44 11.33
CA VAL A 306 9.28 -27.84 11.71
C VAL A 306 8.01 -28.44 11.09
N GLU A 307 8.10 -29.55 10.36
CA GLU A 307 6.91 -30.22 9.82
C GLU A 307 6.01 -30.72 10.95
N GLN A 308 4.71 -30.38 10.88
CA GLN A 308 3.75 -30.71 11.95
C GLN A 308 3.63 -32.21 12.22
N GLU A 309 3.92 -33.08 11.26
CA GLU A 309 3.85 -34.54 11.47
C GLU A 309 4.96 -35.10 12.39
N GLU A 310 6.13 -34.47 12.40
CA GLU A 310 7.21 -34.84 13.33
C GLU A 310 6.94 -34.24 14.72
N SER A 311 6.40 -33.02 14.78
CA SER A 311 6.03 -32.39 16.05
C SER A 311 4.77 -33.00 16.70
N ALA A 312 3.80 -33.51 15.94
CA ALA A 312 2.61 -34.18 16.49
C ALA A 312 2.95 -35.50 17.22
N LYS A 313 4.04 -36.16 16.84
CA LYS A 313 4.59 -37.31 17.57
C LYS A 313 5.32 -36.90 18.86
N ALA A 314 5.74 -35.64 18.98
CA ALA A 314 6.43 -35.07 20.14
C ALA A 314 5.51 -34.26 21.08
N LYS A 315 4.35 -33.81 20.60
CA LYS A 315 3.41 -32.88 21.29
C LYS A 315 2.51 -33.57 22.32
N GLY A 316 3.12 -34.23 23.29
CA GLY A 316 2.46 -34.66 24.54
C GLY A 316 2.40 -33.56 25.61
N ALA A 317 3.09 -32.44 25.42
CA ALA A 317 3.14 -31.36 26.38
C ALA A 317 3.37 -30.02 25.66
N HIS A 318 2.53 -29.03 25.94
CA HIS A 318 2.69 -27.60 25.59
C HIS A 318 2.31 -27.22 24.15
N SER A 319 1.02 -27.00 23.91
CA SER A 319 0.54 -26.16 22.82
C SER A 319 -0.18 -24.95 23.43
N THR A 320 0.41 -23.76 23.33
CA THR A 320 -0.11 -22.49 23.87
C THR A 320 -0.59 -21.54 22.76
N THR A 321 -0.58 -21.95 21.49
CA THR A 321 -0.61 -21.03 20.36
C THR A 321 -2.01 -20.62 19.88
N SER A 322 -3.10 -21.23 20.35
CA SER A 322 -4.45 -20.97 19.81
C SER A 322 -5.07 -19.61 20.21
N GLY A 323 -4.37 -18.79 21.01
CA GLY A 323 -4.86 -17.48 21.49
C GLY A 323 -4.11 -16.24 20.95
N ARG A 324 -3.05 -16.40 20.14
CA ARG A 324 -2.16 -15.31 19.70
C ARG A 324 -2.86 -14.17 18.92
N PRO A 325 -3.55 -14.42 17.78
CA PRO A 325 -4.04 -13.32 16.93
C PRO A 325 -5.21 -12.52 17.52
N ALA A 326 -6.02 -13.14 18.39
CA ALA A 326 -7.18 -12.47 18.98
C ALA A 326 -6.81 -11.50 20.10
N ARG A 327 -5.71 -11.77 20.82
CA ARG A 327 -5.19 -10.91 21.90
C ARG A 327 -4.52 -9.66 21.33
N ASP A 328 -3.72 -9.83 20.28
CA ASP A 328 -3.00 -8.72 19.65
C ASP A 328 -3.94 -7.66 19.05
N GLU A 329 -5.08 -8.08 18.50
CA GLU A 329 -6.09 -7.15 17.95
C GLU A 329 -6.84 -6.38 19.06
N ALA A 330 -7.04 -6.98 20.24
CA ALA A 330 -7.67 -6.31 21.37
C ALA A 330 -6.74 -5.26 22.00
N ASP A 331 -5.47 -5.62 22.20
CA ASP A 331 -4.44 -4.72 22.75
C ASP A 331 -4.22 -3.52 21.82
N ARG A 332 -4.21 -3.75 20.49
CA ARG A 332 -4.20 -2.69 19.47
C ARG A 332 -5.35 -1.71 19.60
N LYS A 333 -6.58 -2.20 19.76
CA LYS A 333 -7.76 -1.34 19.90
C LYS A 333 -7.68 -0.48 21.15
N ASN A 334 -7.16 -1.04 22.25
CA ASN A 334 -6.97 -0.30 23.50
C ASN A 334 -5.90 0.78 23.35
N ALA A 335 -4.73 0.46 22.79
CA ALA A 335 -3.67 1.43 22.51
C ALA A 335 -4.16 2.53 21.56
N HIS A 336 -4.94 2.17 20.54
CA HIS A 336 -5.54 3.12 19.61
C HIS A 336 -6.50 4.09 20.31
N ALA A 337 -7.34 3.60 21.22
CA ALA A 337 -8.24 4.44 22.01
C ALA A 337 -7.47 5.39 22.94
N GLN A 338 -6.37 4.92 23.56
CA GLN A 338 -5.51 5.76 24.39
C GLN A 338 -4.86 6.88 23.59
N LYS A 339 -4.31 6.57 22.40
CA LYS A 339 -3.78 7.57 21.48
C LYS A 339 -4.84 8.62 21.12
N LEU A 340 -6.04 8.18 20.74
CA LEU A 340 -7.13 9.08 20.39
C LEU A 340 -7.47 10.03 21.55
N ASN A 341 -7.55 9.51 22.77
CA ASN A 341 -7.83 10.32 23.95
C ASN A 341 -6.71 11.33 24.24
N ALA A 342 -5.44 10.93 24.09
CA ALA A 342 -4.30 11.82 24.28
C ALA A 342 -4.30 12.96 23.26
N VAL A 343 -4.44 12.63 21.97
CA VAL A 343 -4.43 13.61 20.89
C VAL A 343 -5.65 14.53 20.94
N GLN A 344 -6.84 14.02 21.26
CA GLN A 344 -8.04 14.84 21.40
C GLN A 344 -8.06 15.67 22.70
N GLY A 345 -7.43 15.20 23.77
CA GLY A 345 -7.27 15.96 25.02
C GLY A 345 -6.28 17.12 24.88
N ALA A 346 -5.25 16.95 24.06
CA ALA A 346 -4.24 17.95 23.69
C ALA A 346 -4.78 19.12 22.85
N MET A 347 -5.93 18.93 22.21
CA MET A 347 -6.51 19.90 21.28
C MET A 347 -7.01 21.18 21.97
N LYS A 348 -6.49 22.33 21.55
CA LYS A 348 -6.87 23.64 22.11
C LYS A 348 -7.97 24.29 21.26
N PRO A 349 -9.07 24.80 21.86
CA PRO A 349 -10.08 25.54 21.13
C PRO A 349 -9.49 26.85 20.61
N ARG A 350 -9.75 27.18 19.35
CA ARG A 350 -9.30 28.42 18.73
C ARG A 350 -10.20 29.57 19.17
N GLN A 351 -9.67 30.52 19.94
CA GLN A 351 -10.40 31.72 20.31
C GLN A 351 -10.67 32.58 19.07
N GLN A 352 -11.95 32.90 18.82
CA GLN A 352 -12.43 33.58 17.61
C GLN A 352 -12.13 35.09 17.55
N ALA A 353 -11.57 35.67 18.61
CA ALA A 353 -11.34 37.10 18.70
C ALA A 353 -9.85 37.42 18.53
N SER A 354 -9.52 38.27 17.55
CA SER A 354 -8.22 38.95 17.40
C SER A 354 -7.08 38.25 16.66
N GLU A 355 -7.35 37.48 15.60
CA GLU A 355 -6.32 37.30 14.56
C GLU A 355 -6.79 37.87 13.22
N PRO A 356 -6.07 38.84 12.62
CA PRO A 356 -6.36 39.28 11.26
C PRO A 356 -6.25 38.09 10.31
N ARG A 357 -6.87 38.19 9.12
CA ARG A 357 -6.69 37.24 8.01
C ARG A 357 -5.20 37.12 7.64
N LYS A 358 -4.45 36.30 8.38
CA LYS A 358 -3.04 36.04 8.14
C LYS A 358 -2.96 35.14 6.90
N GLN A 359 -2.29 35.63 5.87
CA GLN A 359 -1.92 34.81 4.72
C GLN A 359 -1.07 33.66 5.25
N ARG A 360 -1.55 32.43 5.04
CA ARG A 360 -0.79 31.23 5.43
C ARG A 360 0.06 30.81 4.25
N ASN A 361 1.31 30.49 4.54
CA ASN A 361 2.25 29.99 3.54
C ASN A 361 2.07 28.47 3.43
N TYR A 362 1.47 28.04 2.32
CA TYR A 362 1.34 26.62 2.00
C TYR A 362 2.56 26.15 1.22
N ARG A 363 3.42 25.34 1.84
CA ARG A 363 4.61 24.78 1.19
C ARG A 363 4.24 23.53 0.39
N LEU A 364 4.65 23.41 -0.87
CA LEU A 364 4.49 22.16 -1.63
C LEU A 364 5.72 21.29 -1.46
N TYR A 365 5.52 19.98 -1.27
CA TYR A 365 6.60 19.00 -1.19
C TYR A 365 6.57 18.12 -2.44
N ARG A 366 7.64 18.12 -3.23
CA ARG A 366 7.76 17.34 -4.47
C ARG A 366 8.42 15.98 -4.25
N THR A 367 9.41 15.93 -3.38
CA THR A 367 10.21 14.74 -3.09
C THR A 367 10.25 14.44 -1.60
N ALA A 368 10.58 13.20 -1.25
CA ALA A 368 10.75 12.80 0.16
C ALA A 368 11.95 13.51 0.83
N GLU A 369 12.92 13.98 0.04
CA GLU A 369 14.08 14.73 0.53
C GLU A 369 13.69 16.13 1.00
N GLU A 370 12.83 16.83 0.25
CA GLU A 370 12.32 18.14 0.66
C GLU A 370 11.55 18.08 1.99
N LEU A 371 10.91 16.93 2.25
CA LEU A 371 10.19 16.64 3.47
C LEU A 371 11.14 16.38 4.65
N ALA A 372 12.37 15.91 4.41
CA ALA A 372 13.34 15.63 5.46
C ALA A 372 13.78 16.89 6.23
N HIS A 373 13.60 18.07 5.64
CA HIS A 373 13.84 19.34 6.32
C HIS A 373 12.75 19.72 7.33
N ASP A 374 11.59 19.07 7.27
CA ASP A 374 10.46 19.30 8.17
C ASP A 374 10.17 18.00 8.96
N ALA A 375 10.76 17.89 10.15
CA ALA A 375 10.65 16.68 10.97
C ALA A 375 9.18 16.32 11.26
N ARG A 376 8.34 17.30 11.58
CA ARG A 376 6.92 17.09 11.92
C ARG A 376 6.13 16.59 10.72
N ALA A 377 6.29 17.24 9.55
CA ALA A 377 5.60 16.77 8.35
C ALA A 377 6.13 15.41 7.90
N LYS A 378 7.44 15.15 8.00
CA LYS A 378 7.99 13.83 7.67
C LYS A 378 7.35 12.73 8.53
N ARG A 379 7.31 12.91 9.85
CA ARG A 379 6.67 11.96 10.76
C ARG A 379 5.20 11.74 10.42
N PHE A 380 4.46 12.81 10.16
CA PHE A 380 3.05 12.69 9.77
C PHE A 380 2.87 11.89 8.46
N TYR A 381 3.69 12.16 7.44
CA TYR A 381 3.61 11.42 6.18
C TYR A 381 4.07 9.97 6.32
N ASP A 382 5.07 9.67 7.16
CA ASP A 382 5.52 8.31 7.44
C ASP A 382 4.37 7.50 8.06
N VAL A 383 3.70 8.04 9.07
CA VAL A 383 2.54 7.40 9.72
C VAL A 383 1.38 7.24 8.73
N ALA A 384 1.07 8.28 7.94
CA ALA A 384 0.04 8.22 6.92
C ALA A 384 0.33 7.19 5.82
N ALA A 385 1.60 7.01 5.45
CA ALA A 385 2.02 6.01 4.49
C ALA A 385 1.84 4.60 5.06
N THR A 386 2.21 4.37 6.31
CA THR A 386 2.01 3.08 7.01
C THR A 386 0.53 2.73 7.14
N VAL A 387 -0.31 3.69 7.55
CA VAL A 387 -1.78 3.53 7.67
C VAL A 387 -2.44 3.15 6.33
N ALA A 388 -2.00 3.76 5.23
CA ALA A 388 -2.52 3.46 3.90
C ALA A 388 -1.89 2.23 3.25
N GLY A 389 -0.81 1.67 3.82
CA GLY A 389 -0.05 0.59 3.19
C GLY A 389 0.66 1.05 1.92
N LEU A 390 1.33 2.21 2.00
CA LEU A 390 2.06 2.85 0.90
C LEU A 390 3.51 3.12 1.32
N SER A 391 4.40 3.27 0.33
CA SER A 391 5.72 3.86 0.60
C SER A 391 5.62 5.39 0.74
N LEU A 392 6.50 5.97 1.55
CA LEU A 392 6.61 7.42 1.74
C LEU A 392 6.72 8.14 0.40
N GLU A 393 7.58 7.67 -0.50
CA GLU A 393 7.77 8.28 -1.82
C GLU A 393 6.49 8.29 -2.65
N THR A 394 5.72 7.20 -2.60
CA THR A 394 4.46 7.08 -3.33
C THR A 394 3.43 8.05 -2.77
N LEU A 395 3.35 8.18 -1.45
CA LEU A 395 2.43 9.12 -0.82
C LEU A 395 2.80 10.56 -1.16
N VAL A 396 4.06 10.96 -1.05
CA VAL A 396 4.52 12.33 -1.39
C VAL A 396 4.19 12.67 -2.85
N LYS A 397 4.47 11.75 -3.78
CA LYS A 397 4.12 11.92 -5.21
C LYS A 397 2.60 12.04 -5.40
N GLY A 398 1.81 11.24 -4.69
CA GLY A 398 0.35 11.30 -4.70
C GLY A 398 -0.17 12.65 -4.21
N VAL A 399 0.31 13.10 -3.05
CA VAL A 399 -0.05 14.39 -2.44
C VAL A 399 0.31 15.54 -3.37
N TYR A 400 1.54 15.60 -3.90
CA TYR A 400 1.94 16.65 -4.84
C TYR A 400 1.03 16.73 -6.07
N LEU A 401 0.60 15.60 -6.63
CA LEU A 401 -0.33 15.57 -7.76
C LEU A 401 -1.71 16.10 -7.38
N THR A 402 -2.21 15.74 -6.19
CA THR A 402 -3.49 16.28 -5.70
C THR A 402 -3.43 17.78 -5.43
N GLU A 403 -2.36 18.25 -4.80
CA GLU A 403 -2.11 19.67 -4.54
C GLU A 403 -2.01 20.46 -5.85
N SER A 404 -1.22 19.97 -6.80
CA SER A 404 -1.03 20.62 -8.10
C SER A 404 -2.36 20.81 -8.84
N LYS A 405 -3.21 19.77 -8.87
CA LYS A 405 -4.54 19.86 -9.48
C LYS A 405 -5.46 20.82 -8.74
N LEU A 406 -5.45 20.78 -7.41
CA LEU A 406 -6.26 21.67 -6.57
C LEU A 406 -5.88 23.13 -6.81
N PHE A 407 -4.59 23.45 -6.79
CA PHE A 407 -4.09 24.80 -7.05
C PHE A 407 -4.36 25.26 -8.47
N GLN A 408 -4.29 24.36 -9.46
CA GLN A 408 -4.67 24.68 -10.83
C GLN A 408 -6.14 25.10 -10.90
N LYS A 409 -7.06 24.29 -10.36
CA LYS A 409 -8.50 24.62 -10.34
C LYS A 409 -8.80 25.91 -9.59
N MET A 410 -8.14 26.16 -8.45
CA MET A 410 -8.32 27.42 -7.73
C MET A 410 -7.83 28.64 -8.52
N ARG A 411 -6.81 28.49 -9.37
CA ARG A 411 -6.34 29.57 -10.26
C ARG A 411 -7.34 29.80 -11.40
N ASP A 412 -7.85 28.73 -11.99
CA ASP A 412 -8.82 28.79 -13.08
C ASP A 412 -10.13 29.43 -12.61
N GLU A 413 -10.61 29.08 -11.41
CA GLU A 413 -11.81 29.68 -10.82
C GLU A 413 -11.61 31.18 -10.52
N LYS A 414 -10.44 31.58 -10.03
CA LYS A 414 -10.12 33.00 -9.84
C LYS A 414 -10.10 33.78 -11.15
N ARG A 415 -9.56 33.20 -12.22
CA ARG A 415 -9.57 33.82 -13.55
C ARG A 415 -10.99 34.01 -14.04
N ARG A 416 -11.83 32.97 -13.93
CA ARG A 416 -13.23 33.03 -14.35
C ARG A 416 -14.03 34.10 -13.61
N ARG A 417 -13.83 34.25 -12.30
CA ARG A 417 -14.48 35.32 -11.51
C ARG A 417 -14.05 36.72 -11.95
N VAL A 418 -12.77 36.91 -12.26
CA VAL A 418 -12.27 38.20 -12.76
C VAL A 418 -12.83 38.51 -14.16
N GLU A 419 -13.00 37.49 -15.00
CA GLU A 419 -13.65 37.64 -16.32
C GLU A 419 -15.13 37.98 -16.18
N GLU A 420 -15.86 37.30 -15.29
CA GLU A 420 -17.27 37.61 -14.95
C GLU A 420 -17.42 39.06 -14.42
N ASP A 421 -16.54 39.50 -13.51
CA ASP A 421 -16.55 40.86 -12.96
C ASP A 421 -16.23 41.96 -14.01
N LEU A 422 -15.55 41.60 -15.11
CA LEU A 422 -15.23 42.51 -16.23
C LEU A 422 -16.32 42.54 -17.31
N GLU A 423 -17.18 41.53 -17.39
CA GLU A 423 -18.31 41.48 -18.32
C GLU A 423 -19.58 42.16 -17.74
N GLU A 424 -19.68 42.26 -16.41
CA GLU A 424 -20.81 42.89 -15.71
C GLU A 424 -20.61 44.39 -15.38
N GLY A 425 -19.40 44.94 -15.60
CA GLY A 425 -19.06 46.35 -15.35
C GLY A 425 -18.86 47.16 -16.63
#